data_AF-A0A9L0TUE5-F1
#
_entry.id   AF-A0A9L0TUE5-F1
#
_cell.length_a   1.000
_cell.length_b   1.000
_cell.length_c   1.000
_cell.angle_alpha   90.00
_cell.angle_beta   90.00
_cell.angle_gamma   90.00
#
_symmetry.space_group_name_H-M   'P 1'
#
loop_
_entity.id
_entity.type
_entity.pdbx_description
1 polymer ?
#
loop_
_entity_poly.entity_id
_entity_poly.type
_entity_poly.pdbx_seq_one_letter_code
_entity_poly.pdbx_strand_id
1 'polypeptide(L)'
;MAQRRVCTDMASVFLSLASVPVHEANIDRYAQQDLKKGLHLYDTPGNVGLTNAWSIIQTDFRCCGVSNYTDWFEVYNATRVPDSCCLEFSESCGLHAPGTWWKAPCYETVKIWLQENLLAVGVFGLCTALVQILGLTFAMTMYCQVVKADTYCA
;
A
#
# COMPACT_ATOMS: atom_id res chain seq x y z
N MET A 1 -24.52 15.04 24.74
CA MET A 1 -23.07 14.93 25.03
C MET A 1 -22.31 14.04 24.03
N ALA A 2 -22.91 12.96 23.50
CA ALA A 2 -22.27 12.09 22.50
C ALA A 2 -21.87 12.81 21.20
N GLN A 3 -22.74 13.66 20.65
CA GLN A 3 -22.49 14.44 19.42
C GLN A 3 -21.23 15.33 19.52
N ARG A 4 -20.98 15.93 20.69
CA ARG A 4 -19.84 16.83 20.91
C ARG A 4 -18.54 16.05 21.03
N ARG A 5 -18.59 14.85 21.63
CA ARG A 5 -17.43 13.97 21.83
C ARG A 5 -16.89 13.45 20.49
N VAL A 6 -17.77 12.99 19.60
CA VAL A 6 -17.40 12.49 18.27
C VAL A 6 -16.81 13.58 17.36
N CYS A 7 -17.34 14.81 17.36
CA CYS A 7 -16.70 15.91 16.63
C CYS A 7 -15.32 16.28 17.20
N THR A 8 -15.13 16.12 18.51
CA THR A 8 -13.83 16.36 19.17
C THR A 8 -12.84 15.23 18.84
N ASP A 9 -13.31 13.99 18.76
CA ASP A 9 -12.50 12.82 18.38
C ASP A 9 -12.11 12.83 16.89
N MET A 10 -12.98 13.32 16.01
CA MET A 10 -12.64 13.50 14.58
C MET A 10 -11.58 14.59 14.39
N ALA A 11 -11.72 15.72 15.10
CA ALA A 11 -10.75 16.80 15.07
C ALA A 11 -9.39 16.37 15.66
N SER A 12 -9.39 15.51 16.69
CA SER A 12 -8.16 15.01 17.30
C SER A 12 -7.41 14.02 16.39
N VAL A 13 -8.11 13.22 15.58
CA VAL A 13 -7.48 12.36 14.55
C VAL A 13 -6.80 13.20 13.47
N PHE A 14 -7.44 14.27 12.98
CA PHE A 14 -6.79 15.15 12.00
C PHE A 14 -5.61 15.94 12.58
N LEU A 15 -5.74 16.45 13.80
CA LEU A 15 -4.67 17.16 14.49
C LEU A 15 -3.47 16.24 14.78
N SER A 16 -3.72 14.98 15.14
CA SER A 16 -2.64 14.01 15.37
C SER A 16 -1.91 13.63 14.08
N LEU A 17 -2.62 13.47 12.95
CA LEU A 17 -1.99 13.26 11.64
C LEU A 17 -1.14 14.47 11.19
N ALA A 18 -1.62 15.69 11.44
CA ALA A 18 -0.86 16.91 11.15
C ALA A 18 0.35 17.12 12.08
N SER A 19 0.40 16.43 13.23
CA SER A 19 1.47 16.53 14.21
C SER A 19 2.55 15.45 14.04
N VAL A 20 2.38 14.49 13.11
CA VAL A 20 3.40 13.47 12.85
C VAL A 20 4.62 14.16 12.24
N PRO A 21 5.77 14.20 12.93
CA PRO A 21 6.96 14.81 12.36
C PRO A 21 7.45 13.93 11.20
N VAL A 22 7.40 14.46 9.98
CA VAL A 22 8.02 13.84 8.81
C VAL A 22 9.53 13.97 8.95
N HIS A 23 10.17 12.96 9.54
CA HIS A 23 11.63 12.91 9.66
C HIS A 23 12.23 12.35 8.36
N GLU A 24 12.67 13.22 7.45
CA GLU A 24 13.12 12.84 6.10
C GLU A 24 14.51 12.17 6.02
N ALA A 25 15.33 12.15 7.07
CA ALA A 25 16.75 11.84 6.90
C ALA A 25 17.08 10.36 6.57
N ASN A 26 16.17 9.40 6.80
CA ASN A 26 16.44 7.96 6.60
C ASN A 26 15.29 7.15 5.99
N ILE A 27 14.20 7.80 5.56
CA ILE A 27 12.96 7.11 5.16
C ILE A 27 13.21 6.09 4.04
N ASP A 28 14.02 6.46 3.05
CA ASP A 28 14.26 5.61 1.88
C ASP A 28 14.95 4.28 2.24
N ARG A 29 15.95 4.32 3.12
CA ARG A 29 16.63 3.10 3.59
C ARG A 29 15.69 2.21 4.37
N TYR A 30 14.89 2.78 5.27
CA TYR A 30 13.95 2.01 6.07
C TYR A 30 12.88 1.37 5.18
N ALA A 31 12.32 2.11 4.23
CA ALA A 31 11.34 1.59 3.29
C ALA A 31 11.91 0.45 2.43
N GLN A 32 13.12 0.62 1.88
CA GLN A 32 13.77 -0.45 1.13
C GLN A 32 14.03 -1.69 2.00
N GLN A 33 14.49 -1.51 3.24
CA GLN A 33 14.72 -2.63 4.15
C GLN A 33 13.42 -3.38 4.49
N ASP A 34 12.33 -2.66 4.71
CA ASP A 34 11.04 -3.25 5.01
C ASP A 34 10.48 -4.03 3.81
N LEU A 35 10.59 -3.45 2.61
CA LEU A 35 10.23 -4.14 1.36
C LEU A 35 11.08 -5.40 1.15
N LYS A 36 12.39 -5.36 1.40
CA LYS A 36 13.27 -6.54 1.32
C LYS A 36 12.87 -7.63 2.31
N LYS A 37 12.47 -7.27 3.53
CA LYS A 37 11.87 -8.24 4.48
C LYS A 37 10.58 -8.82 3.92
N GLY A 38 9.75 -8.01 3.27
CA GLY A 38 8.53 -8.44 2.59
C GLY A 38 8.78 -9.47 1.48
N LEU A 39 9.89 -9.37 0.75
CA LEU A 39 10.26 -10.37 -0.26
C LEU A 39 10.43 -11.78 0.33
N HIS A 40 10.98 -11.91 1.54
CA HIS A 40 11.15 -13.21 2.19
C HIS A 40 9.82 -13.89 2.55
N LEU A 41 8.71 -13.15 2.57
CA LEU A 41 7.36 -13.66 2.80
C LEU A 41 6.61 -13.98 1.50
N TYR A 42 7.23 -13.74 0.34
CA TYR A 42 6.66 -14.06 -0.96
C TYR A 42 6.46 -15.57 -1.11
N ASP A 43 5.30 -15.99 -1.63
CA ASP A 43 4.91 -17.39 -1.83
C ASP A 43 4.86 -18.25 -0.55
N THR A 44 4.80 -17.61 0.63
CA THR A 44 4.66 -18.32 1.90
C THR A 44 3.18 -18.60 2.24
N PRO A 45 2.87 -19.74 2.89
CA PRO A 45 1.50 -20.10 3.23
C PRO A 45 0.89 -19.06 4.19
N GLY A 46 -0.26 -18.50 3.81
CA GLY A 46 -0.94 -17.44 4.57
C GLY A 46 -0.64 -16.00 4.10
N ASN A 47 0.33 -15.80 3.20
CA ASN A 47 0.70 -14.47 2.66
C ASN A 47 0.37 -14.30 1.17
N VAL A 48 -0.74 -14.91 0.72
CA VAL A 48 -1.20 -14.83 -0.68
C VAL A 48 -1.46 -13.38 -1.11
N GLY A 49 -2.01 -12.56 -0.21
CA GLY A 49 -2.24 -11.14 -0.47
C GLY A 49 -0.95 -10.36 -0.75
N LEU A 50 0.13 -10.66 -0.02
CA LEU A 50 1.44 -10.03 -0.23
C LEU A 50 2.07 -10.47 -1.56
N THR A 51 1.95 -11.75 -1.88
CA THR A 51 2.43 -12.34 -3.14
C THR A 51 1.73 -11.70 -4.34
N ASN A 52 0.41 -11.51 -4.25
CA ASN A 52 -0.37 -10.84 -5.28
C ASN A 52 0.01 -9.36 -5.42
N ALA A 53 0.18 -8.64 -4.31
CA ALA A 53 0.61 -7.24 -4.32
C ALA A 53 1.97 -7.07 -5.02
N TRP A 54 2.95 -7.94 -4.71
CA TRP A 54 4.24 -7.94 -5.39
C TRP A 54 4.11 -8.20 -6.89
N SER A 55 3.23 -9.12 -7.28
CA SER A 55 3.01 -9.46 -8.68
C SER A 55 2.43 -8.28 -9.45
N ILE A 56 1.41 -7.62 -8.89
CA ILE A 56 0.78 -6.42 -9.46
C ILE A 56 1.78 -5.28 -9.63
N ILE A 57 2.56 -4.98 -8.58
CA ILE A 57 3.54 -3.88 -8.64
C ILE A 57 4.56 -4.13 -9.74
N GLN A 58 5.08 -5.36 -9.85
CA GLN A 58 6.08 -5.70 -10.86
C GLN A 58 5.51 -5.65 -12.28
N THR A 59 4.27 -6.08 -12.49
CA THR A 59 3.63 -6.04 -13.82
C THR A 59 3.24 -4.63 -14.22
N ASP A 60 2.66 -3.84 -13.32
CA ASP A 60 2.14 -2.50 -13.61
C ASP A 60 3.29 -1.49 -13.82
N PHE A 61 4.33 -1.58 -12.98
CA PHE A 61 5.49 -0.69 -13.05
C PHE A 61 6.66 -1.24 -13.86
N ARG A 62 6.54 -2.47 -14.39
CA ARG A 62 7.56 -3.12 -15.24
C ARG A 62 8.95 -3.12 -14.61
N CYS A 63 8.99 -3.54 -13.35
CA CYS A 63 10.17 -3.50 -12.49
C CYS A 63 10.40 -4.88 -11.84
N CYS A 64 11.60 -5.12 -11.33
CA CYS A 64 11.92 -6.37 -10.64
C CYS A 64 12.79 -6.15 -9.41
N GLY A 65 12.34 -6.69 -8.27
CA GLY A 65 13.02 -6.57 -6.99
C GLY A 65 12.91 -5.17 -6.38
N VAL A 66 13.43 -5.01 -5.16
CA VAL A 66 13.31 -3.73 -4.43
C VAL A 66 14.29 -2.73 -5.00
N SER A 67 15.58 -3.07 -4.92
CA SER A 67 16.70 -2.26 -5.40
C SER A 67 17.36 -2.89 -6.62
N ASN A 68 17.22 -4.20 -6.79
CA ASN A 68 17.71 -4.92 -7.96
C ASN A 68 16.99 -6.28 -8.10
N TYR A 69 16.96 -6.84 -9.31
CA TYR A 69 16.40 -8.18 -9.55
C TYR A 69 17.13 -9.27 -8.75
N THR A 70 18.41 -9.05 -8.43
CA THR A 70 19.22 -9.97 -7.60
C THR A 70 18.70 -10.13 -6.18
N ASP A 71 17.86 -9.21 -5.69
CA ASP A 71 17.21 -9.33 -4.37
C ASP A 71 16.38 -10.63 -4.27
N TRP A 72 15.87 -11.14 -5.40
CA TRP A 72 15.15 -12.42 -5.45
C TRP A 72 16.04 -13.64 -5.29
N PHE A 73 17.34 -13.54 -5.58
CA PHE A 73 18.24 -14.68 -5.51
C PHE A 73 18.48 -15.13 -4.07
N GLU A 74 18.51 -14.17 -3.15
CA GLU A 74 18.61 -14.42 -1.71
C GLU A 74 17.32 -15.05 -1.15
N VAL A 75 16.16 -14.70 -1.73
CA VAL A 75 14.85 -15.19 -1.30
C VAL A 75 14.63 -16.64 -1.74
N TYR A 76 14.91 -16.93 -3.01
CA TYR A 76 14.72 -18.27 -3.57
C TYR A 76 15.92 -19.20 -3.38
N ASN A 77 17.05 -18.70 -2.86
CA ASN A 77 18.34 -19.40 -2.83
C ASN A 77 18.74 -19.99 -4.20
N ALA A 78 18.34 -19.33 -5.28
CA ALA A 78 18.57 -19.74 -6.66
C ALA A 78 18.58 -18.52 -7.58
N THR A 79 19.26 -18.61 -8.73
CA THR A 79 19.28 -17.55 -9.75
C THR A 79 17.96 -17.51 -10.53
N ARG A 80 16.87 -17.19 -9.84
CA ARG A 80 15.51 -17.12 -10.37
C ARG A 80 14.78 -15.89 -9.85
N VAL A 81 13.80 -15.43 -10.62
CA VAL A 81 12.87 -14.34 -10.28
C VAL A 81 11.42 -14.87 -10.39
N PRO A 82 10.42 -14.22 -9.80
CA PRO A 82 9.02 -14.58 -10.06
C PRO A 82 8.64 -14.25 -11.51
N ASP A 83 7.64 -14.94 -12.06
CA ASP A 83 7.20 -14.73 -13.44
C ASP A 83 6.62 -13.32 -13.69
N SER A 84 6.20 -12.61 -12.63
CA SER A 84 5.82 -11.19 -12.69
C SER A 84 6.97 -10.25 -13.09
N CYS A 85 8.23 -10.68 -12.95
CA CYS A 85 9.41 -9.91 -13.36
C CYS A 85 9.75 -10.04 -14.85
N CYS A 86 8.99 -10.80 -15.64
CA CYS A 86 9.29 -11.04 -17.04
C CYS A 86 8.78 -9.93 -17.98
N LEU A 87 9.52 -9.65 -19.06
CA LEU A 87 9.14 -8.65 -20.06
C LEU A 87 7.84 -9.04 -20.80
N GLU A 88 7.76 -10.31 -21.19
CA GLU A 88 6.56 -10.91 -21.76
C GLU A 88 6.09 -12.01 -20.83
N PHE A 89 4.78 -12.02 -20.54
CA PHE A 89 4.20 -13.05 -19.69
C PHE A 89 4.35 -14.40 -20.39
N SER A 90 5.23 -15.22 -19.84
CA SER A 90 5.50 -16.58 -20.29
C SER A 90 5.69 -17.45 -19.07
N GLU A 91 5.10 -18.65 -19.12
CA GLU A 91 5.14 -19.59 -18.03
C GLU A 91 6.60 -19.98 -17.74
N SER A 92 7.05 -19.84 -16.49
CA SER A 92 8.42 -20.19 -16.06
C SER A 92 9.56 -19.36 -16.69
N CYS A 93 9.29 -18.14 -17.17
CA CYS A 93 10.35 -17.26 -17.67
C CYS A 93 11.37 -16.85 -16.58
N GLY A 94 10.94 -16.82 -15.32
CA GLY A 94 11.81 -16.52 -14.20
C GLY A 94 12.96 -17.51 -13.98
N LEU A 95 12.90 -18.70 -14.62
CA LEU A 95 13.86 -19.80 -14.45
C LEU A 95 14.86 -19.95 -15.62
N HIS A 96 14.46 -19.61 -16.85
CA HIS A 96 15.18 -20.05 -18.06
C HIS A 96 15.78 -18.93 -18.93
N ALA A 97 15.49 -17.65 -18.64
CA ALA A 97 15.90 -16.55 -19.53
C ALA A 97 16.26 -15.26 -18.78
N PRO A 98 17.47 -15.14 -18.20
CA PRO A 98 17.92 -13.90 -17.54
C PRO A 98 17.96 -12.66 -18.45
N GLY A 99 17.94 -12.85 -19.77
CA GLY A 99 17.85 -11.78 -20.75
C GLY A 99 16.46 -11.14 -20.88
N THR A 100 15.41 -11.78 -20.36
CA THR A 100 14.00 -11.36 -20.52
C THR A 100 13.36 -10.87 -19.23
N TRP A 101 14.16 -10.42 -18.26
CA TRP A 101 13.68 -9.86 -16.99
C TRP A 101 13.76 -8.33 -16.94
N TRP A 102 12.85 -7.70 -16.20
CA TRP A 102 12.92 -6.27 -15.92
C TRP A 102 14.17 -5.96 -15.11
N LYS A 103 14.93 -4.96 -15.58
CA LYS A 103 16.16 -4.50 -14.90
C LYS A 103 15.91 -3.29 -14.00
N ALA A 104 14.75 -2.64 -14.14
CA ALA A 104 14.41 -1.47 -13.35
C ALA A 104 14.05 -1.87 -11.91
N PRO A 105 14.57 -1.16 -10.90
CA PRO A 105 14.24 -1.42 -9.50
C PRO A 105 12.86 -0.88 -9.13
N CYS A 106 12.01 -1.68 -8.48
CA CYS A 106 10.65 -1.26 -8.19
C CYS A 106 10.56 -0.07 -7.24
N TYR A 107 11.44 0.01 -6.25
CA TYR A 107 11.40 1.11 -5.28
C TYR A 107 11.57 2.47 -5.96
N GLU A 108 12.61 2.60 -6.78
CA GLU A 108 12.91 3.87 -7.45
C GLU A 108 11.87 4.19 -8.53
N THR A 109 11.43 3.19 -9.30
CA THR A 109 10.39 3.37 -10.32
C THR A 109 9.08 3.87 -9.71
N VAL A 110 8.62 3.26 -8.61
CA VAL A 110 7.41 3.69 -7.91
C VAL A 110 7.59 5.06 -7.27
N LYS A 111 8.76 5.34 -6.70
CA LYS A 111 9.08 6.66 -6.12
C LYS A 111 9.01 7.77 -7.16
N ILE A 112 9.62 7.57 -8.33
CA ILE A 112 9.57 8.52 -9.45
C ILE A 112 8.12 8.71 -9.91
N TRP A 113 7.40 7.61 -10.12
CA TRP A 113 6.00 7.68 -10.53
C TRP A 113 5.13 8.46 -9.52
N LEU A 114 5.35 8.24 -8.22
CA LEU A 114 4.64 8.96 -7.16
C LEU A 114 4.96 10.46 -7.18
N GLN A 115 6.21 10.83 -7.42
CA GLN A 115 6.62 12.23 -7.53
C GLN A 115 5.99 12.92 -8.75
N GLU A 116 5.94 12.22 -9.90
CA GLU A 116 5.32 12.74 -11.12
C GLU A 116 3.79 12.83 -11.02
N ASN A 117 3.17 11.88 -10.31
CA ASN A 117 1.71 11.78 -10.18
C ASN A 117 1.20 12.22 -8.81
N LEU A 118 1.98 13.01 -8.07
CA LEU A 118 1.66 13.43 -6.71
C LEU A 118 0.32 14.15 -6.62
N LEU A 119 -0.02 14.97 -7.63
CA LEU A 119 -1.31 15.64 -7.73
C LEU A 119 -2.47 14.66 -7.87
N ALA A 120 -2.34 13.65 -8.73
CA ALA A 120 -3.39 12.65 -8.94
C ALA A 120 -3.63 11.84 -7.67
N VAL A 121 -2.56 11.40 -7.01
CA VAL A 121 -2.64 10.67 -5.73
C VAL A 121 -3.22 11.56 -4.63
N GLY A 122 -2.82 12.84 -4.58
CA GLY A 122 -3.34 13.82 -3.62
C GLY A 122 -4.84 14.06 -3.78
N VAL A 123 -5.33 14.23 -5.02
CA VAL A 123 -6.76 14.39 -5.30
C VAL A 123 -7.52 13.13 -4.91
N PHE A 124 -7.02 11.94 -5.26
CA PHE A 124 -7.65 10.67 -4.87
C PHE A 124 -7.75 10.53 -3.33
N GLY A 125 -6.69 10.90 -2.61
CA GLY A 125 -6.68 10.93 -1.15
C GLY A 125 -7.70 11.91 -0.58
N LEU A 126 -7.79 13.12 -1.12
CA LEU A 126 -8.77 14.13 -0.70
C LEU A 126 -10.21 13.67 -0.93
N CYS A 127 -10.52 13.11 -2.10
CA CYS A 127 -11.83 12.56 -2.40
C CYS A 127 -12.22 11.46 -1.42
N THR A 128 -11.29 10.53 -1.14
CA THR A 128 -11.51 9.43 -0.19
C THR A 128 -11.78 9.97 1.23
N ALA A 129 -11.01 10.97 1.67
CA ALA A 129 -11.21 11.60 2.98
C ALA A 129 -12.59 12.26 3.12
N LEU A 130 -13.06 12.97 2.07
CA LEU A 130 -14.38 13.59 2.06
C LEU A 130 -15.50 12.54 2.14
N VAL A 131 -15.39 11.45 1.36
CA VAL A 131 -16.36 10.34 1.41
C VAL A 131 -16.40 9.70 2.80
N GLN A 132 -15.24 9.51 3.43
CA GLN A 132 -15.15 8.93 4.78
C GLN A 132 -15.83 9.82 5.83
N ILE A 133 -15.61 11.15 5.78
CA ILE A 133 -16.27 12.11 6.69
C ILE A 133 -17.78 12.04 6.51
N LEU A 134 -18.27 12.09 5.27
CA LEU A 134 -19.70 12.02 5.00
C LEU A 134 -20.30 10.70 5.50
N GLY A 135 -19.65 9.56 5.23
CA GLY A 135 -20.08 8.25 5.71
C GLY A 135 -20.18 8.18 7.24
N LEU A 136 -19.19 8.71 7.96
CA LEU A 136 -19.22 8.79 9.42
C LEU A 136 -20.36 9.68 9.93
N THR A 137 -20.61 10.82 9.29
CA THR A 137 -21.72 11.70 9.68
C THR A 137 -23.08 11.03 9.49
N PHE A 138 -23.30 10.33 8.37
CA PHE A 138 -24.53 9.59 8.12
C PHE A 138 -24.72 8.42 9.08
N ALA A 139 -23.68 7.63 9.34
CA ALA A 139 -23.74 6.53 10.30
C ALA A 139 -24.12 7.02 11.71
N MET A 140 -23.54 8.14 12.15
CA MET A 140 -23.85 8.71 13.47
C MET A 140 -25.27 9.26 13.56
N THR A 141 -25.75 9.95 12.53
CA THR A 141 -27.14 10.43 12.51
C THR A 141 -28.13 9.27 12.53
N MET A 142 -27.91 8.22 11.75
CA MET A 142 -28.74 7.00 11.77
C MET A 142 -28.73 6.34 13.16
N TYR A 143 -27.55 6.11 13.75
CA TYR A 143 -27.42 5.50 15.08
C TYR A 143 -28.22 6.29 16.12
N CYS A 144 -28.13 7.62 16.09
CA CYS A 144 -28.88 8.49 17.01
C CYS A 144 -30.39 8.40 16.81
N GLN A 145 -30.89 8.16 15.60
CA GLN A 145 -32.32 7.95 15.36
C GLN A 145 -32.79 6.59 15.88
N VAL A 146 -31.99 5.54 15.69
CA VAL A 146 -32.29 4.19 16.21
C VAL A 146 -32.37 4.17 17.73
N VAL A 147 -31.35 4.72 18.41
CA VAL A 147 -31.34 4.77 19.89
C VAL A 147 -32.53 5.56 20.45
N LYS A 148 -32.93 6.64 19.77
CA LYS A 148 -34.14 7.38 20.15
C LYS A 148 -35.39 6.51 20.00
N ALA A 149 -35.53 5.80 18.89
CA ALA A 149 -36.65 4.89 18.68
C ALA A 149 -36.74 3.81 19.77
N ASP A 150 -35.61 3.22 20.16
CA ASP A 150 -35.56 2.23 21.25
C ASP A 150 -35.92 2.85 22.61
N THR A 151 -35.54 4.10 22.86
CA THR A 151 -35.88 4.82 24.10
C THR A 151 -37.36 5.25 24.17
N TYR A 152 -38.03 5.43 23.02
CA TYR A 152 -39.48 5.70 22.98
C TYR A 152 -40.33 4.42 23.07
N CYS A 153 -39.74 3.25 22.85
CA CYS A 153 -40.39 1.94 22.93
C CYS A 153 -40.08 1.17 24.23
N ALA A 154 -39.37 1.78 25.18
CA ALA A 154 -39.11 1.27 26.54
C ALA A 154 -39.83 2.14 27.59
#